data_AF-A0A1A6XPT9-F1
#
_entry.id   AF-A0A1A6XPT9-F1
#
_cell.length_a   1.000
_cell.length_b   1.000
_cell.length_c   1.000
_cell.angle_alpha   90.00
_cell.angle_beta   90.00
_cell.angle_gamma   90.00
#
_symmetry.space_group_name_H-M   'P 1'
#
loop_
_entity.id
_entity.type
_entity.pdbx_description
1 polymer ?
#
loop_
_entity_poly.entity_id
_entity_poly.type
_entity_poly.pdbx_seq_one_letter_code
_entity_poly.pdbx_strand_id
1 'polypeptide(L)'
;MNELLDGLWQGSLWLAVGVVLLAVMRPLLVRLGGAGLAYRSWWLLPLLLVALTLPLPQVAVLQQVPTLPLNVMPGALDALNGPSLPWAGLLFALWALGAGIRLLRDLHAQHRFERSMGPLTPRTDGSWQASSDPGLPALVGLWRPRIVVGPEFDQQFSAQERGLILQHERSHRRNGDHWANGALLLARAVFWFHPLLPWAARRFLRDQELACDARTIGPQPALRGLYASTLLKAQLVHPVAPAVCHWRSQPVLKERIAMLKQSKRKALPWVSGQVLVVGLCVGMGAVAWASQGGAAGGSRIGVEPFEHALEDAAKAGLDRPIQVDRMLPPSYPKSAIEQRQVGVVNLRVEVDAKGHPTDVQVLSATNPGVFDAVSIAAARSWTYRPAMKNGKPVAGAVRIPITYAMDNTEDTQ
;
A
#
# COMPACT_ATOMS: atom_id res chain seq x y z
N MET A 1 6.69 14.80 1.50
CA MET A 1 7.79 13.86 1.15
C MET A 1 7.79 12.65 2.08
N ASN A 2 7.71 12.83 3.39
CA ASN A 2 7.56 11.72 4.35
C ASN A 2 6.32 10.87 4.04
N GLU A 3 5.16 11.50 3.80
CA GLU A 3 3.91 10.78 3.44
C GLU A 3 4.04 9.85 2.23
N LEU A 4 4.83 10.23 1.21
CA LEU A 4 5.03 9.41 0.02
C LEU A 4 5.93 8.21 0.32
N LEU A 5 7.00 8.41 1.10
CA LEU A 5 7.88 7.33 1.53
C LEU A 5 7.14 6.34 2.45
N ASP A 6 6.31 6.84 3.35
CA ASP A 6 5.45 6.03 4.21
C ASP A 6 4.43 5.23 3.38
N GLY A 7 3.80 5.87 2.38
CA GLY A 7 2.91 5.20 1.43
C GLY A 7 3.60 4.13 0.60
N LEU A 8 4.84 4.36 0.15
CA LEU A 8 5.64 3.35 -0.56
C LEU A 8 5.99 2.16 0.35
N TRP A 9 6.31 2.42 1.62
CA TRP A 9 6.59 1.38 2.60
C TRP A 9 5.35 0.52 2.89
N GLN A 10 4.23 1.16 3.22
CA GLN A 10 2.95 0.47 3.44
C GLN A 10 2.51 -0.30 2.19
N GLY A 11 2.62 0.31 1.01
CA GLY A 11 2.35 -0.34 -0.27
C GLY A 11 3.22 -1.58 -0.48
N SER A 12 4.50 -1.52 -0.12
CA SER A 12 5.41 -2.67 -0.21
C SER A 12 5.00 -3.81 0.72
N LEU A 13 4.56 -3.52 1.94
CA LEU A 13 4.08 -4.55 2.87
C LEU A 13 2.82 -5.24 2.35
N TRP A 14 1.84 -4.46 1.89
CA TRP A 14 0.59 -4.99 1.35
C TRP A 14 0.79 -5.77 0.04
N LEU A 15 1.73 -5.35 -0.81
CA LEU A 15 2.14 -6.14 -1.97
C LEU A 15 2.73 -7.49 -1.55
N ALA A 16 3.58 -7.53 -0.52
CA ALA A 16 4.13 -8.80 -0.03
C ALA A 16 3.03 -9.74 0.46
N VAL A 17 2.10 -9.23 1.28
CA VAL A 17 0.93 -9.99 1.77
C VAL A 17 0.08 -10.51 0.62
N GLY A 18 -0.29 -9.63 -0.32
CA GLY A 18 -1.11 -10.01 -1.47
C GLY A 18 -0.43 -11.05 -2.36
N VAL A 19 0.87 -10.92 -2.61
CA VAL A 19 1.65 -11.87 -3.42
C VAL A 19 1.72 -13.26 -2.76
N VAL A 20 1.98 -13.33 -1.44
CA VAL A 20 1.99 -14.59 -0.69
C VAL A 20 0.60 -15.23 -0.68
N LEU A 21 -0.44 -14.44 -0.43
CA LEU A 21 -1.82 -14.91 -0.43
C LEU A 21 -2.22 -15.53 -1.78
N LEU A 22 -1.91 -14.84 -2.89
CA LEU A 22 -2.15 -15.37 -4.23
C LEU A 22 -1.33 -16.63 -4.52
N ALA A 23 -0.08 -16.71 -4.04
CA ALA A 23 0.76 -17.89 -4.18
C ALA A 23 0.12 -19.12 -3.53
N VAL A 24 -0.38 -18.96 -2.29
CA VAL A 24 -1.01 -20.03 -1.50
C VAL A 24 -2.39 -20.39 -2.07
N MET A 25 -3.18 -19.41 -2.50
CA MET A 25 -4.53 -19.63 -3.01
C MET A 25 -4.57 -20.15 -4.45
N ARG A 26 -3.48 -20.04 -5.20
CA ARG A 26 -3.46 -20.42 -6.63
C ARG A 26 -3.99 -21.84 -6.91
N PRO A 27 -3.58 -22.92 -6.22
CA PRO A 27 -4.11 -24.26 -6.50
C PRO A 27 -5.63 -24.34 -6.37
N LEU A 28 -6.19 -23.66 -5.37
CA LEU A 28 -7.64 -23.57 -5.18
C LEU A 28 -8.31 -22.77 -6.30
N LEU A 29 -7.75 -21.61 -6.64
CA LEU A 29 -8.26 -20.75 -7.73
C LEU A 29 -8.28 -21.49 -9.08
N VAL A 30 -7.22 -22.25 -9.39
CA VAL A 30 -7.15 -23.09 -10.60
C VAL A 30 -8.18 -24.21 -10.55
N ARG A 31 -8.42 -24.83 -9.39
CA ARG A 31 -9.46 -25.87 -9.23
C ARG A 31 -10.87 -25.32 -9.42
N LEU A 32 -11.17 -24.15 -8.86
CA LEU A 32 -12.50 -23.55 -8.88
C LEU A 32 -12.83 -22.92 -10.25
N GLY A 33 -11.96 -22.03 -10.74
CA GLY A 33 -12.24 -21.25 -11.95
C GLY A 33 -11.19 -21.36 -13.05
N GLY A 34 -10.21 -22.24 -12.90
CA GLY A 34 -9.18 -22.45 -13.91
C GLY A 34 -8.13 -21.35 -14.00
N ALA A 35 -7.36 -21.40 -15.09
CA ALA A 35 -6.35 -20.39 -15.40
C ALA A 35 -6.94 -18.98 -15.53
N GLY A 36 -8.16 -18.85 -16.07
CA GLY A 36 -8.84 -17.56 -16.18
C GLY A 36 -9.10 -16.90 -14.83
N LEU A 37 -9.51 -17.66 -13.81
CA LEU A 37 -9.72 -17.12 -12.46
C LEU A 37 -8.40 -16.81 -11.77
N ALA A 38 -7.41 -17.70 -11.86
CA ALA A 38 -6.07 -17.46 -11.32
C ALA A 38 -5.41 -16.21 -11.94
N TYR A 39 -5.68 -15.94 -13.22
CA TYR A 39 -5.22 -14.71 -13.84
C TYR A 39 -5.97 -13.47 -13.31
N ARG A 40 -7.30 -13.54 -13.18
CA ARG A 40 -8.11 -12.43 -12.67
C ARG A 40 -7.83 -12.09 -11.20
N SER A 41 -7.43 -13.06 -10.38
CA SER A 41 -7.12 -12.80 -8.96
C SER A 41 -5.95 -11.84 -8.76
N TRP A 42 -5.11 -11.63 -9.76
CA TRP A 42 -4.02 -10.64 -9.70
C TRP A 42 -4.52 -9.19 -9.57
N TRP A 43 -5.81 -8.92 -9.84
CA TRP A 43 -6.45 -7.63 -9.52
C TRP A 43 -6.40 -7.28 -8.03
N LEU A 44 -6.19 -8.27 -7.16
CA LEU A 44 -5.97 -8.03 -5.73
C LEU A 44 -4.86 -7.00 -5.49
N LEU A 45 -3.72 -7.11 -6.19
CA LEU A 45 -2.56 -6.27 -5.92
C LEU A 45 -2.81 -4.78 -6.20
N PRO A 46 -3.28 -4.36 -7.40
CA PRO A 46 -3.61 -2.96 -7.61
C PRO A 46 -4.77 -2.49 -6.73
N LEU A 47 -5.75 -3.35 -6.40
CA LEU A 47 -6.84 -2.98 -5.49
C LEU A 47 -6.34 -2.71 -4.06
N LEU A 48 -5.37 -3.48 -3.57
CA LEU A 48 -4.72 -3.22 -2.28
C LEU A 48 -4.01 -1.86 -2.29
N LEU A 49 -3.28 -1.54 -3.36
CA LEU A 49 -2.62 -0.23 -3.48
C LEU A 49 -3.62 0.92 -3.55
N VAL A 50 -4.74 0.75 -4.26
CA VAL A 50 -5.81 1.76 -4.31
C VAL A 50 -6.50 1.91 -2.96
N ALA A 51 -6.70 0.82 -2.20
CA ALA A 51 -7.29 0.86 -0.86
C ALA A 51 -6.45 1.72 0.10
N LEU A 52 -5.13 1.74 -0.07
CA LEU A 52 -4.22 2.62 0.69
C LEU A 52 -4.36 4.11 0.34
N THR A 53 -5.02 4.46 -0.76
CA THR A 53 -5.28 5.86 -1.12
C THR A 53 -6.66 6.35 -0.72
N LEU A 54 -7.51 5.45 -0.22
CA LEU A 54 -8.85 5.81 0.23
C LEU A 54 -8.77 6.57 1.56
N PRO A 55 -9.53 7.68 1.72
CA PRO A 55 -9.56 8.43 2.96
C PRO A 55 -10.02 7.51 4.09
N LEU A 56 -9.35 7.60 5.25
CA LEU A 56 -9.78 6.91 6.46
C LEU A 56 -11.25 7.25 6.75
N PRO A 57 -12.07 6.29 7.19
CA PRO A 57 -13.38 6.64 7.68
C PRO A 57 -13.14 7.53 8.89
N GLN A 58 -13.59 8.78 8.81
CA GLN A 58 -13.84 9.54 10.02
C GLN A 58 -14.98 8.81 10.71
N VAL A 59 -14.66 7.80 11.53
CA VAL A 59 -15.63 7.31 12.49
C VAL A 59 -15.89 8.53 13.36
N ALA A 60 -17.04 9.16 13.15
CA ALA A 60 -17.55 10.24 13.97
C ALA A 60 -17.89 9.66 15.35
N VAL A 61 -16.87 9.19 16.07
CA VAL A 61 -16.96 8.92 17.49
C VAL A 61 -16.96 10.29 18.16
N LEU A 62 -18.16 10.83 18.33
CA LEU A 62 -18.51 11.91 19.25
C LEU A 62 -17.62 13.17 19.18
N GLN A 63 -17.73 13.94 18.10
CA GLN A 63 -17.25 15.34 18.04
C GLN A 63 -18.11 16.33 18.86
N GLN A 64 -18.74 15.89 19.95
CA GLN A 64 -19.43 16.79 20.89
C GLN A 64 -18.52 17.25 22.04
N VAL A 65 -17.22 17.35 21.79
CA VAL A 65 -16.32 18.14 22.63
C VAL A 65 -16.09 19.46 21.89
N PRO A 66 -16.49 20.62 22.44
CA PRO A 66 -16.25 21.90 21.80
C PRO A 66 -14.75 22.13 21.67
N THR A 67 -14.21 22.03 20.46
CA THR A 67 -12.83 22.41 20.18
C THR A 67 -12.79 23.90 19.89
N LEU A 68 -12.22 24.66 20.82
CA LEU A 68 -11.89 26.06 20.60
C LEU A 68 -10.74 26.15 19.57
N PRO A 69 -10.82 27.05 18.58
CA PRO A 69 -9.73 27.26 17.64
C PRO A 69 -8.59 27.99 18.35
N LEU A 70 -7.49 27.29 18.57
CA LEU A 70 -6.25 27.89 19.07
C LEU A 70 -5.41 28.33 17.88
N ASN A 71 -5.31 29.64 17.66
CA ASN A 71 -4.29 30.22 16.79
C ASN A 71 -2.94 30.09 17.49
N VAL A 72 -2.20 29.04 17.16
CA VAL A 72 -0.80 28.90 17.56
C VAL A 72 0.01 29.85 16.69
N MET A 73 0.59 30.90 17.29
CA MET A 73 1.63 31.69 16.62
C MET A 73 2.88 30.81 16.48
N PRO A 74 3.32 30.45 15.26
CA PRO A 74 4.56 29.71 15.07
C PRO A 74 5.72 30.66 15.39
N GLY A 75 6.56 30.33 16.38
CA GLY A 75 7.66 31.26 16.67
C GLY A 75 8.69 30.91 17.75
N ALA A 76 8.59 29.81 18.51
CA ALA A 76 9.56 29.55 19.58
C ALA A 76 10.16 28.14 19.62
N LEU A 77 9.65 27.18 18.84
CA LEU A 77 10.17 25.81 18.79
C LEU A 77 11.04 25.53 17.54
N ASP A 78 11.01 26.40 16.53
CA ASP A 78 11.81 26.21 15.31
C ASP A 78 13.31 26.45 15.53
N ALA A 79 13.70 27.16 16.59
CA ALA A 79 15.10 27.48 16.89
C ALA A 79 15.88 26.32 17.55
N LEU A 80 15.20 25.27 18.03
CA LEU A 80 15.84 24.10 18.65
C LEU A 80 15.98 22.91 17.69
N ASN A 81 15.35 22.97 16.52
CA ASN A 81 15.62 22.06 15.43
C ASN A 81 16.87 22.56 14.68
N GLY A 82 18.06 22.16 15.13
CA GLY A 82 19.24 22.16 14.25
C GLY A 82 18.89 21.47 12.92
N PRO A 83 19.55 21.80 11.80
CA PRO A 83 19.13 21.34 10.47
C PRO A 83 18.92 19.83 10.50
N SER A 84 17.66 19.40 10.51
CA SER A 84 17.31 17.99 10.43
C SER A 84 17.96 17.50 9.15
N LEU A 85 18.91 16.56 9.25
CA LEU A 85 19.57 16.04 8.05
C LEU A 85 18.50 15.69 7.01
N PRO A 86 18.67 16.06 5.73
CA PRO A 86 17.66 15.91 4.68
C PRO A 86 17.53 14.44 4.23
N TRP A 87 17.62 13.48 5.16
CA TRP A 87 17.57 12.04 4.88
C TRP A 87 16.31 11.64 4.11
N ALA A 88 15.15 12.23 4.43
CA ALA A 88 13.94 12.00 3.65
C ALA A 88 14.09 12.45 2.18
N GLY A 89 14.78 13.57 1.95
CA GLY A 89 15.11 14.07 0.61
C GLY A 89 16.06 13.16 -0.13
N LEU A 90 17.11 12.70 0.55
CA LEU A 90 18.07 11.75 -0.01
C LEU A 90 17.44 10.40 -0.33
N LEU A 91 16.59 9.87 0.55
CA LEU A 91 15.86 8.61 0.34
C LEU A 91 14.88 8.73 -0.82
N PHE A 92 14.14 9.85 -0.91
CA PHE A 92 13.26 10.12 -2.04
C PHE A 92 14.04 10.24 -3.35
N ALA A 93 15.16 10.97 -3.36
CA ALA A 93 16.01 11.11 -4.53
C ALA A 93 16.59 9.76 -4.98
N LEU A 94 17.05 8.92 -4.04
CA LEU A 94 17.53 7.57 -4.31
C LEU A 94 16.42 6.68 -4.87
N TRP A 95 15.23 6.72 -4.27
CA TRP A 95 14.06 5.99 -4.76
C TRP A 95 13.69 6.42 -6.19
N ALA A 96 13.58 7.72 -6.43
CA ALA A 96 13.22 8.30 -7.73
C ALA A 96 14.26 7.97 -8.80
N LEU A 97 15.55 8.03 -8.45
CA LEU A 97 16.65 7.63 -9.34
C LEU A 97 16.54 6.14 -9.69
N GLY A 98 16.33 5.27 -8.71
CA GLY A 98 16.14 3.84 -8.95
C GLY A 98 14.93 3.52 -9.81
N ALA A 99 13.80 4.18 -9.55
CA ALA A 99 12.57 4.04 -10.34
C ALA A 99 12.78 4.53 -11.78
N GLY A 100 13.45 5.67 -11.95
CA GLY A 100 13.79 6.25 -13.25
C GLY A 100 14.73 5.36 -14.06
N ILE A 101 15.84 4.89 -13.47
CA ILE A 101 16.77 3.95 -14.12
C ILE A 101 16.02 2.68 -14.55
N ARG A 102 15.16 2.14 -13.68
CA ARG A 102 14.42 0.93 -13.97
C ARG A 102 13.43 1.11 -15.13
N LEU A 103 12.66 2.19 -15.08
CA LEU A 103 11.70 2.55 -16.13
C LEU A 103 12.41 2.79 -17.45
N LEU A 104 13.48 3.58 -17.46
CA LEU A 104 14.28 3.84 -18.65
C LEU A 104 14.86 2.55 -19.22
N ARG A 105 15.38 1.64 -18.40
CA ARG A 105 15.90 0.35 -18.88
C ARG A 105 14.82 -0.45 -19.59
N ASP A 106 13.63 -0.52 -19.00
CA ASP A 106 12.50 -1.26 -19.56
C ASP A 106 11.92 -0.54 -20.81
N LEU A 107 11.93 0.80 -20.88
CA LEU A 107 11.57 1.52 -22.11
C LEU A 107 12.61 1.37 -23.22
N HIS A 108 13.90 1.44 -22.91
CA HIS A 108 14.97 1.26 -23.88
C HIS A 108 14.96 -0.15 -24.47
N ALA A 109 14.73 -1.17 -23.66
CA ALA A 109 14.65 -2.53 -24.17
C ALA A 109 13.37 -2.77 -25.01
N GLN A 110 12.25 -2.07 -24.72
CA GLN A 110 11.08 -2.07 -25.61
C GLN A 110 11.42 -1.41 -26.95
N HIS A 111 12.04 -0.24 -26.93
CA HIS A 111 12.42 0.49 -28.14
C HIS A 111 13.42 -0.29 -28.99
N ARG A 112 14.38 -0.97 -28.35
CA ARG A 112 15.33 -1.85 -29.02
C ARG A 112 14.61 -3.03 -29.69
N PHE A 113 13.62 -3.64 -29.03
CA PHE A 113 12.80 -4.69 -29.62
C PHE A 113 12.01 -4.17 -30.82
N GLU A 114 11.38 -3.00 -30.71
CA GLU A 114 10.64 -2.37 -31.80
C GLU A 114 11.51 -2.10 -33.02
N ARG A 115 12.73 -1.60 -32.80
CA ARG A 115 13.72 -1.42 -33.86
C ARG A 115 14.18 -2.73 -34.48
N SER A 116 14.31 -3.81 -33.69
CA SER A 116 14.76 -5.11 -34.18
C SER A 116 13.77 -5.82 -35.10
N MET A 117 12.50 -5.40 -35.15
CA MET A 117 11.51 -5.92 -36.10
C MET A 117 11.69 -5.37 -37.53
N GLY A 118 12.38 -4.24 -37.67
CA GLY A 118 12.48 -3.54 -38.95
C GLY A 118 11.14 -2.95 -39.43
N PRO A 119 11.05 -2.57 -40.71
CA PRO A 119 9.81 -2.06 -41.31
C PRO A 119 8.66 -3.05 -41.20
N LEU A 120 7.45 -2.52 -40.96
CA LEU A 120 6.22 -3.29 -40.84
C LEU A 120 5.34 -3.08 -42.08
N THR A 121 4.91 -4.17 -42.71
CA THR A 121 3.95 -4.13 -43.83
C THR A 121 2.58 -4.64 -43.38
N PRO A 122 1.47 -3.97 -43.77
CA PRO A 122 0.14 -4.43 -43.39
C PRO A 122 -0.24 -5.69 -44.17
N ARG A 123 -0.94 -6.62 -43.50
CA ARG A 123 -1.44 -7.87 -44.10
C ARG A 123 -2.97 -7.85 -44.22
N THR A 124 -3.51 -8.72 -45.07
CA THR A 124 -4.96 -8.83 -45.35
C THR A 124 -5.79 -9.34 -44.17
N ASP A 125 -5.17 -10.05 -43.23
CA ASP A 125 -5.78 -10.58 -42.00
C ASP A 125 -5.83 -9.58 -40.82
N GLY A 126 -5.42 -8.32 -41.08
CA GLY A 126 -5.34 -7.24 -40.10
C GLY A 126 -4.12 -7.30 -39.16
N SER A 127 -3.18 -8.24 -39.40
CA SER A 127 -1.87 -8.26 -38.76
C SER A 127 -0.82 -7.48 -39.56
N TRP A 128 0.38 -7.35 -39.01
CA TRP A 128 1.52 -6.68 -39.64
C TRP A 128 2.65 -7.69 -39.80
N GLN A 129 3.36 -7.64 -40.92
CA GLN A 129 4.56 -8.45 -41.14
C GLN A 129 5.80 -7.63 -40.85
N ALA A 130 6.67 -8.17 -40.00
CA ALA A 130 7.99 -7.60 -39.76
C ALA A 130 8.98 -8.05 -40.83
N SER A 131 9.98 -7.21 -41.09
CA SER A 131 11.08 -7.53 -42.00
C SER A 131 12.13 -8.43 -41.33
N SER A 132 12.09 -8.55 -40.01
CA SER A 132 13.01 -9.37 -39.21
C SER A 132 12.25 -10.08 -38.09
N ASP A 133 12.83 -11.16 -37.58
CA ASP A 133 12.18 -12.02 -36.59
C ASP A 133 12.89 -12.02 -35.23
N PRO A 134 12.61 -11.04 -34.35
CA PRO A 134 13.14 -11.03 -33.00
C PRO A 134 12.36 -11.95 -32.02
N GLY A 135 11.59 -12.92 -32.52
CA GLY A 135 10.74 -13.79 -31.72
C GLY A 135 9.25 -13.50 -31.87
N LEU A 136 8.80 -13.29 -33.10
CA LEU A 136 7.40 -13.09 -33.48
C LEU A 136 6.72 -14.46 -33.65
N PRO A 137 5.38 -14.55 -33.58
CA PRO A 137 4.36 -13.50 -33.49
C PRO A 137 4.21 -12.88 -32.09
N ALA A 138 3.82 -11.61 -32.04
CA ALA A 138 3.58 -10.88 -30.78
C ALA A 138 2.59 -9.72 -30.92
N LEU A 139 1.93 -9.37 -29.82
CA LEU A 139 1.19 -8.13 -29.66
C LEU A 139 2.12 -6.97 -29.24
N VAL A 140 2.30 -6.00 -30.12
CA VAL A 140 3.24 -4.87 -29.95
C VAL A 140 2.50 -3.56 -29.72
N GLY A 141 2.95 -2.79 -28.71
CA GLY A 141 2.47 -1.44 -28.42
C GLY A 141 1.41 -1.39 -27.32
N LEU A 142 1.47 -0.32 -26.52
CA LEU A 142 0.57 -0.11 -25.38
C LEU A 142 -0.76 0.54 -25.79
N TRP A 143 -0.71 1.75 -26.38
CA TRP A 143 -1.91 2.53 -26.70
C TRP A 143 -2.60 2.11 -28.01
N ARG A 144 -1.84 1.56 -28.95
CA ARG A 144 -2.34 1.09 -30.26
C ARG A 144 -1.78 -0.31 -30.54
N PRO A 145 -2.27 -1.35 -29.86
CA PRO A 145 -1.68 -2.68 -29.90
C PRO A 145 -1.83 -3.31 -31.30
N ARG A 146 -0.72 -3.67 -31.95
CA ARG A 146 -0.64 -4.29 -33.28
C ARG A 146 -0.19 -5.75 -33.15
N ILE A 147 -0.84 -6.65 -33.90
CA ILE A 147 -0.38 -8.04 -33.98
C ILE A 147 0.67 -8.07 -35.07
N VAL A 148 1.89 -8.45 -34.73
CA VAL A 148 3.03 -8.50 -35.63
C VAL A 148 3.46 -9.96 -35.79
N VAL A 149 3.72 -10.40 -37.01
CA VAL A 149 4.19 -11.75 -37.36
C VAL A 149 5.54 -11.67 -38.07
N GLY A 150 6.31 -12.76 -38.01
CA GLY A 150 7.63 -12.85 -38.65
C GLY A 150 7.53 -12.88 -40.19
N PRO A 151 8.65 -12.62 -40.89
CA PRO A 151 8.71 -12.61 -42.35
C PRO A 151 8.35 -13.97 -42.97
N GLU A 152 8.73 -15.08 -42.32
CA GLU A 152 8.50 -16.45 -42.82
C GLU A 152 7.21 -17.10 -42.28
N PHE A 153 6.35 -16.34 -41.60
CA PHE A 153 5.17 -16.86 -40.89
C PHE A 153 4.25 -17.71 -41.79
N ASP A 154 4.08 -17.33 -43.05
CA ASP A 154 3.24 -18.05 -44.01
C ASP A 154 3.86 -19.36 -44.52
N GLN A 155 5.18 -19.47 -44.49
CA GLN A 155 5.92 -20.66 -44.91
C GLN A 155 6.05 -21.65 -43.74
N GLN A 156 6.22 -21.12 -42.54
CA GLN A 156 6.45 -21.93 -41.34
C GLN A 156 5.16 -22.56 -40.81
N PHE A 157 3.98 -21.95 -41.01
CA PHE A 157 2.72 -22.41 -40.44
C PHE A 157 1.62 -22.62 -41.49
N SER A 158 0.90 -23.73 -41.39
CA SER A 158 -0.28 -24.00 -42.23
C SER A 158 -1.38 -22.96 -41.98
N ALA A 159 -2.37 -22.87 -42.88
CA ALA A 159 -3.48 -21.91 -42.72
C ALA A 159 -4.25 -22.08 -41.40
N GLN A 160 -4.45 -23.33 -40.94
CA GLN A 160 -5.12 -23.61 -39.67
C GLN A 160 -4.24 -23.23 -38.47
N GLU A 161 -2.93 -23.55 -38.52
CA GLU A 161 -1.96 -23.16 -37.48
C GLU A 161 -1.88 -21.63 -37.34
N ARG A 162 -1.78 -20.91 -38.48
CA ARG A 162 -1.79 -19.45 -38.51
C ARG A 162 -3.06 -18.87 -37.90
N GLY A 163 -4.22 -19.44 -38.24
CA GLY A 163 -5.51 -19.04 -37.66
C GLY A 163 -5.52 -19.14 -36.14
N LEU A 164 -5.02 -20.26 -35.59
CA LEU A 164 -4.93 -20.49 -34.13
C LEU A 164 -3.97 -19.52 -33.43
N ILE A 165 -2.81 -19.27 -34.04
CA ILE A 165 -1.82 -18.30 -33.54
C ILE A 165 -2.42 -16.89 -33.52
N LEU A 166 -3.02 -16.44 -34.62
CA LEU A 166 -3.63 -15.11 -34.69
C LEU A 166 -4.82 -15.00 -33.72
N GLN A 167 -5.58 -16.07 -33.49
CA GLN A 167 -6.63 -16.10 -32.49
C GLN A 167 -6.09 -15.93 -31.07
N HIS A 168 -4.93 -16.53 -30.76
CA HIS A 168 -4.22 -16.33 -29.49
C HIS A 168 -3.80 -14.86 -29.30
N GLU A 169 -3.15 -14.26 -30.29
CA GLU A 169 -2.75 -12.85 -30.21
C GLU A 169 -3.95 -11.88 -30.11
N ARG A 170 -5.05 -12.19 -30.83
CA ARG A 170 -6.31 -11.43 -30.72
C ARG A 170 -6.94 -11.56 -29.33
N SER A 171 -6.79 -12.71 -28.66
CA SER A 171 -7.28 -12.94 -27.29
C SER A 171 -6.55 -12.03 -26.30
N HIS A 172 -5.23 -11.86 -26.40
CA HIS A 172 -4.48 -10.88 -25.60
C HIS A 172 -4.96 -9.45 -25.83
N ARG A 173 -5.14 -9.06 -27.10
CA ARG A 173 -5.65 -7.72 -27.44
C ARG A 173 -7.04 -7.48 -26.84
N ARG A 174 -7.97 -8.43 -27.02
CA ARG A 174 -9.35 -8.34 -26.53
C ARG A 174 -9.43 -8.32 -25.01
N ASN A 175 -8.55 -9.05 -24.33
CA ASN A 175 -8.53 -9.10 -22.86
C ASN A 175 -7.85 -7.87 -22.23
N GLY A 176 -7.18 -7.02 -23.00
CA GLY A 176 -6.46 -5.86 -22.47
C GLY A 176 -5.10 -6.20 -21.87
N ASP A 177 -4.49 -7.31 -22.26
CA ASP A 177 -3.24 -7.80 -21.65
C ASP A 177 -2.06 -6.83 -21.82
N HIS A 178 -2.09 -5.99 -22.86
CA HIS A 178 -1.16 -4.88 -23.07
C HIS A 178 -1.24 -3.84 -21.94
N TRP A 179 -2.44 -3.49 -21.46
CA TRP A 179 -2.63 -2.61 -20.30
C TRP A 179 -2.09 -3.23 -19.02
N ALA A 180 -2.40 -4.51 -18.81
CA ALA A 180 -1.96 -5.23 -17.63
C ALA A 180 -0.41 -5.35 -17.60
N ASN A 181 0.22 -5.55 -18.76
CA ASN A 181 1.68 -5.55 -18.89
C ASN A 181 2.28 -4.16 -18.68
N GLY A 182 1.62 -3.09 -19.14
CA GLY A 182 2.00 -1.71 -18.84
C GLY A 182 1.94 -1.40 -17.34
N ALA A 183 0.87 -1.80 -16.66
CA ALA A 183 0.73 -1.67 -15.22
C ALA A 183 1.81 -2.46 -14.45
N LEU A 184 2.13 -3.68 -14.91
CA LEU A 184 3.21 -4.48 -14.33
C LEU A 184 4.58 -3.82 -14.48
N LEU A 185 4.84 -3.19 -15.64
CA LEU A 185 6.06 -2.43 -15.89
C LEU A 185 6.18 -1.24 -14.93
N LEU A 186 5.10 -0.47 -14.75
CA LEU A 186 5.06 0.63 -13.79
C LEU A 186 5.27 0.14 -12.35
N ALA A 187 4.58 -0.93 -11.94
CA ALA A 187 4.74 -1.50 -10.61
C ALA A 187 6.19 -1.93 -10.34
N ARG A 188 6.85 -2.56 -11.32
CA ARG A 188 8.28 -2.94 -11.23
C ARG A 188 9.23 -1.75 -11.15
N ALA A 189 8.86 -0.61 -11.73
CA ALA A 189 9.63 0.62 -11.64
C ALA A 189 9.44 1.28 -10.27
N VAL A 190 8.20 1.45 -9.80
CA VAL A 190 7.89 2.09 -8.51
C VAL A 190 8.42 1.28 -7.33
N PHE A 191 8.25 -0.04 -7.38
CA PHE A 191 8.67 -0.98 -6.34
C PHE A 191 9.91 -1.77 -6.77
N TRP A 192 10.87 -1.11 -7.42
CA TRP A 192 12.08 -1.75 -7.96
C TRP A 192 12.91 -2.48 -6.89
N PHE A 193 12.81 -2.04 -5.63
CA PHE A 193 13.48 -2.62 -4.46
C PHE A 193 12.74 -3.83 -3.86
N HIS A 194 11.52 -4.14 -4.31
CA HIS A 194 10.67 -5.15 -3.69
C HIS A 194 11.11 -6.58 -4.06
N PRO A 195 11.49 -7.44 -3.10
CA PRO A 195 12.10 -8.75 -3.39
C PRO A 195 11.14 -9.77 -4.03
N LEU A 196 9.86 -9.76 -3.65
CA LEU A 196 8.87 -10.70 -4.21
C LEU A 196 8.31 -10.27 -5.58
N LEU A 197 8.46 -9.00 -5.98
CA LEU A 197 7.82 -8.49 -7.19
C LEU A 197 8.37 -9.13 -8.49
N PRO A 198 9.68 -9.42 -8.64
CA PRO A 198 10.18 -10.20 -9.77
C PRO A 198 9.61 -11.62 -9.85
N TRP A 199 9.34 -12.26 -8.70
CA TRP A 199 8.66 -13.56 -8.66
C TRP A 199 7.18 -13.43 -9.07
N ALA A 200 6.48 -12.46 -8.50
CA ALA A 200 5.08 -12.16 -8.79
C ALA A 200 4.87 -11.87 -10.28
N ALA A 201 5.71 -11.02 -10.87
CA ALA A 201 5.70 -10.70 -12.30
C ALA A 201 5.83 -11.95 -13.18
N ARG A 202 6.76 -12.86 -12.84
CA ARG A 202 6.92 -14.13 -13.57
C ARG A 202 5.69 -15.01 -13.44
N ARG A 203 5.01 -15.01 -12.29
CA ARG A 203 3.81 -15.83 -12.07
C ARG A 203 2.59 -15.25 -12.76
N PHE A 204 2.39 -13.94 -12.67
CA PHE A 204 1.35 -13.20 -13.38
C PHE A 204 1.40 -13.46 -14.89
N LEU A 205 2.58 -13.32 -15.52
CA LEU A 205 2.73 -13.56 -16.95
C LEU A 205 2.44 -15.03 -17.34
N ARG A 206 2.79 -16.00 -16.48
CA ARG A 206 2.42 -17.41 -16.70
C ARG A 206 0.92 -17.61 -16.64
N ASP A 207 0.25 -17.03 -15.64
CA ASP A 207 -1.20 -17.15 -15.52
C ASP A 207 -1.92 -16.43 -16.67
N GLN A 208 -1.36 -15.34 -17.19
CA GLN A 208 -1.83 -14.65 -18.41
C GLN A 208 -1.82 -15.58 -19.62
N GLU A 209 -0.69 -16.27 -19.88
CA GLU A 209 -0.56 -17.24 -20.98
C GLU A 209 -1.57 -18.39 -20.87
N LEU A 210 -1.70 -18.99 -19.69
CA LEU A 210 -2.61 -20.10 -19.45
C LEU A 210 -4.08 -19.67 -19.60
N ALA A 211 -4.41 -18.46 -19.16
CA ALA A 211 -5.74 -17.89 -19.34
C ALA A 211 -6.02 -17.57 -20.81
N CYS A 212 -5.03 -17.09 -21.55
CA CYS A 212 -5.14 -16.85 -22.99
C CYS A 212 -5.38 -18.16 -23.75
N ASP A 213 -4.57 -19.19 -23.49
CA ASP A 213 -4.73 -20.53 -24.08
C ASP A 213 -6.15 -21.08 -23.85
N ALA A 214 -6.65 -20.97 -22.62
CA ALA A 214 -8.00 -21.42 -22.26
C ALA A 214 -9.09 -20.65 -23.03
N ARG A 215 -8.93 -19.33 -23.22
CA ARG A 215 -9.86 -18.50 -24.00
C ARG A 215 -9.82 -18.82 -25.49
N THR A 216 -8.63 -19.02 -26.05
CA THR A 216 -8.44 -19.33 -27.47
C THR A 216 -9.11 -20.65 -27.83
N ILE A 217 -8.92 -21.68 -27.01
CA ILE A 217 -9.43 -23.03 -27.31
C ILE A 217 -10.84 -23.31 -26.79
N GLY A 218 -11.33 -22.51 -25.84
CA GLY A 218 -12.64 -22.67 -25.23
C GLY A 218 -13.79 -22.81 -26.25
N PRO A 219 -13.89 -21.92 -27.26
CA PRO A 219 -14.91 -22.01 -28.30
C PRO A 219 -14.71 -23.16 -29.30
N GLN A 220 -13.51 -23.72 -29.42
CA GLN A 220 -13.18 -24.76 -30.41
C GLN A 220 -12.44 -25.96 -29.77
N PRO A 221 -13.08 -26.72 -28.87
CA PRO A 221 -12.44 -27.81 -28.12
C PRO A 221 -11.80 -28.91 -28.99
N ALA A 222 -12.34 -29.13 -30.19
CA ALA A 222 -11.86 -30.13 -31.14
C ALA A 222 -10.44 -29.83 -31.66
N LEU A 223 -10.05 -28.55 -31.71
CA LEU A 223 -8.74 -28.13 -32.21
C LEU A 223 -7.63 -28.19 -31.14
N ARG A 224 -7.89 -28.69 -29.92
CA ARG A 224 -6.91 -28.71 -28.82
C ARG A 224 -5.60 -29.40 -29.19
N GLY A 225 -5.68 -30.52 -29.89
CA GLY A 225 -4.49 -31.28 -30.32
C GLY A 225 -3.64 -30.46 -31.30
N LEU A 226 -4.28 -29.91 -32.33
CA LEU A 226 -3.63 -29.03 -33.31
C LEU A 226 -3.06 -27.78 -32.65
N TYR A 227 -3.78 -27.19 -31.69
CA TYR A 227 -3.31 -26.04 -30.94
C TYR A 227 -2.06 -26.37 -30.11
N ALA A 228 -2.05 -27.50 -29.41
CA ALA A 228 -0.90 -27.94 -28.63
C ALA A 228 0.34 -28.20 -29.52
N SER A 229 0.17 -28.83 -30.69
CA SER A 229 1.27 -29.03 -31.64
C SER A 229 1.74 -27.71 -32.24
N THR A 230 0.82 -26.78 -32.54
CA THR A 230 1.14 -25.43 -33.03
C THR A 230 1.97 -24.65 -32.01
N LEU A 231 1.59 -24.71 -30.72
CA LEU A 231 2.34 -24.06 -29.64
C LEU A 231 3.75 -24.64 -29.47
N LEU A 232 3.90 -25.96 -29.58
CA LEU A 232 5.20 -26.63 -29.54
C LEU A 232 6.06 -26.20 -30.73
N LYS A 233 5.51 -26.25 -31.95
CA LYS A 233 6.19 -25.82 -33.17
C LYS A 233 6.64 -24.35 -33.09
N ALA A 234 5.76 -23.45 -32.65
CA ALA A 234 6.07 -22.04 -32.47
C ALA A 234 7.11 -21.75 -31.37
N GLN A 235 7.44 -22.71 -30.49
CA GLN A 235 8.56 -22.58 -29.56
C GLN A 235 9.87 -23.09 -30.13
N LEU A 236 9.83 -24.08 -31.02
CA LEU A 236 11.02 -24.66 -31.64
C LEU A 236 11.59 -23.75 -32.74
N VAL A 237 10.73 -23.00 -33.44
CA VAL A 237 11.13 -22.15 -34.57
C VAL A 237 11.73 -20.81 -34.11
N HIS A 238 11.32 -20.28 -32.95
CA HIS A 238 11.73 -18.94 -32.49
C HIS A 238 12.33 -18.97 -31.06
N PRO A 239 13.65 -19.26 -30.91
CA PRO A 239 14.27 -19.51 -29.60
C PRO A 239 14.69 -18.27 -28.78
N VAL A 240 14.57 -17.04 -29.30
CA VAL A 240 15.10 -15.82 -28.64
C VAL A 240 13.98 -14.84 -28.29
N ALA A 241 14.01 -14.27 -27.08
CA ALA A 241 13.16 -13.12 -26.72
C ALA A 241 13.95 -12.06 -25.89
N PRO A 242 13.85 -10.76 -26.24
CA PRO A 242 14.52 -9.67 -25.53
C PRO A 242 13.80 -9.19 -24.25
N ALA A 243 14.50 -8.37 -23.46
CA ALA A 243 14.33 -8.13 -22.02
C ALA A 243 13.02 -7.48 -21.51
N VAL A 244 12.10 -7.03 -22.38
CA VAL A 244 10.88 -6.29 -21.95
C VAL A 244 9.59 -7.03 -22.27
N CYS A 245 9.62 -7.85 -23.31
CA CYS A 245 8.67 -8.94 -23.47
C CYS A 245 9.24 -10.15 -22.72
N HIS A 246 8.97 -10.25 -21.41
CA HIS A 246 9.25 -11.43 -20.59
C HIS A 246 8.35 -12.64 -20.98
N TRP A 247 8.08 -12.79 -22.27
CA TRP A 247 7.10 -13.69 -22.86
C TRP A 247 7.47 -15.17 -22.71
N ARG A 248 8.76 -15.55 -22.67
CA ARG A 248 9.13 -16.98 -22.62
C ARG A 248 10.32 -17.29 -21.73
N SER A 249 10.02 -17.80 -20.52
CA SER A 249 10.91 -18.73 -19.83
C SER A 249 10.51 -20.15 -20.23
N GLN A 250 11.47 -20.98 -20.61
CA GLN A 250 11.25 -22.35 -21.10
C GLN A 250 10.47 -23.34 -20.17
N PRO A 251 10.22 -23.09 -18.86
CA PRO A 251 9.38 -24.01 -18.06
C PRO A 251 7.87 -23.99 -18.39
N VAL A 252 7.39 -23.10 -19.25
CA VAL A 252 5.94 -22.81 -19.37
C VAL A 252 5.22 -23.75 -20.34
N LEU A 253 5.91 -24.35 -21.32
CA LEU A 253 5.25 -25.19 -22.33
C LEU A 253 4.57 -26.43 -21.72
N LYS A 254 5.25 -27.09 -20.77
CA LYS A 254 4.69 -28.25 -20.06
C LYS A 254 3.41 -27.87 -19.31
N GLU A 255 3.39 -26.73 -18.62
CA GLU A 255 2.21 -26.25 -17.88
C GLU A 255 1.06 -25.90 -18.84
N ARG A 256 1.36 -25.24 -19.97
CA ARG A 256 0.39 -24.92 -21.03
C ARG A 256 -0.26 -26.18 -21.61
N ILE A 257 0.55 -27.14 -22.06
CA ILE A 257 0.05 -28.41 -22.61
C ILE A 257 -0.74 -29.19 -21.54
N ALA A 258 -0.26 -29.23 -20.29
CA ALA A 258 -0.98 -29.90 -19.21
C ALA A 258 -2.35 -29.26 -18.93
N MET A 259 -2.44 -27.93 -18.95
CA MET A 259 -3.71 -27.21 -18.76
C MET A 259 -4.68 -27.42 -19.92
N LEU A 260 -4.20 -27.57 -21.16
CA LEU A 260 -5.05 -27.89 -22.31
C LEU A 260 -5.74 -29.27 -22.18
N LYS A 261 -5.14 -30.22 -21.46
CA LYS A 261 -5.72 -31.55 -21.21
C LYS A 261 -6.89 -31.52 -20.21
N GLN A 262 -7.02 -30.48 -19.38
CA GLN A 262 -8.07 -30.40 -18.36
C GLN A 262 -9.38 -29.84 -18.96
N SER A 263 -10.18 -30.72 -19.58
CA SER A 263 -11.27 -30.30 -20.48
C SER A 263 -12.71 -30.38 -19.95
N LYS A 264 -12.95 -30.83 -18.72
CA LYS A 264 -14.31 -30.93 -18.16
C LYS A 264 -14.41 -30.16 -16.85
N ARG A 265 -15.13 -29.04 -16.85
CA ARG A 265 -15.47 -28.31 -15.62
C ARG A 265 -16.97 -28.10 -15.53
N LYS A 266 -17.55 -28.45 -14.38
CA LYS A 266 -18.95 -28.16 -14.05
C LYS A 266 -19.10 -26.65 -13.84
N ALA A 267 -20.27 -26.07 -14.11
CA ALA A 267 -20.51 -24.62 -13.98
C ALA A 267 -20.49 -24.12 -12.52
N LEU A 268 -20.89 -24.99 -11.57
CA LEU A 268 -20.98 -24.67 -10.14
C LEU A 268 -19.67 -24.17 -9.48
N PRO A 269 -18.48 -24.75 -9.73
CA PRO A 269 -17.21 -24.25 -9.18
C PRO A 269 -16.77 -22.87 -9.73
N TRP A 270 -17.34 -22.39 -10.84
CA TRP A 270 -16.95 -21.10 -11.42
C TRP A 270 -17.49 -19.89 -10.64
N VAL A 271 -18.76 -19.95 -10.23
CA VAL A 271 -19.42 -18.87 -9.45
C VAL A 271 -18.78 -18.75 -8.06
N SER A 272 -18.54 -19.87 -7.37
CA SER A 272 -17.87 -19.87 -6.07
C SER A 272 -16.44 -19.32 -6.16
N GLY A 273 -15.73 -19.59 -7.25
CA GLY A 273 -14.43 -18.99 -7.53
C GLY A 273 -14.48 -17.46 -7.71
N GLN A 274 -15.49 -16.92 -8.41
CA GLN A 274 -15.66 -15.46 -8.54
C GLN A 274 -15.95 -14.81 -7.19
N VAL A 275 -16.86 -15.40 -6.40
CA VAL A 275 -17.20 -14.92 -5.06
C VAL A 275 -15.97 -14.93 -4.15
N LEU A 276 -15.14 -15.98 -4.21
CA LEU A 276 -13.89 -16.04 -3.45
C LEU A 276 -12.94 -14.90 -3.83
N VAL A 277 -12.73 -14.63 -5.13
CA VAL A 277 -11.82 -13.55 -5.56
C VAL A 277 -12.35 -12.19 -5.16
N VAL A 278 -13.65 -11.93 -5.34
CA VAL A 278 -14.28 -10.67 -4.93
C VAL A 278 -14.21 -10.51 -3.42
N GLY A 279 -14.58 -11.53 -2.66
CA GLY A 279 -14.52 -11.54 -1.20
C GLY A 279 -13.09 -11.33 -0.67
N LEU A 280 -12.09 -11.92 -1.33
CA LEU A 280 -10.69 -11.74 -0.96
C LEU A 280 -10.19 -10.33 -1.30
N CYS A 281 -10.60 -9.75 -2.42
CA CYS A 281 -10.27 -8.36 -2.75
C CYS A 281 -10.93 -7.36 -1.80
N VAL A 282 -12.22 -7.54 -1.51
CA VAL A 282 -12.97 -6.67 -0.60
C VAL A 282 -12.47 -6.82 0.83
N GLY A 283 -12.32 -8.06 1.32
CA GLY A 283 -11.85 -8.34 2.67
C GLY A 283 -10.44 -7.82 2.90
N MET A 284 -9.49 -8.16 2.02
CA MET A 284 -8.11 -7.69 2.18
C MET A 284 -7.97 -6.18 1.95
N GLY A 285 -8.76 -5.61 1.02
CA GLY A 285 -8.83 -4.15 0.84
C GLY A 285 -9.34 -3.44 2.09
N ALA A 286 -10.36 -3.99 2.75
CA ALA A 286 -10.90 -3.44 4.00
C ALA A 286 -9.88 -3.52 5.14
N VAL A 287 -9.17 -4.64 5.30
CA VAL A 287 -8.10 -4.76 6.31
C VAL A 287 -6.96 -3.79 6.01
N ALA A 288 -6.55 -3.65 4.74
CA ALA A 288 -5.52 -2.69 4.33
C ALA A 288 -5.93 -1.25 4.63
N TRP A 289 -7.17 -0.90 4.30
CA TRP A 289 -7.72 0.41 4.58
C TRP A 289 -7.83 0.70 6.09
N ALA A 290 -8.32 -0.25 6.88
CA ALA A 290 -8.41 -0.12 8.34
C ALA A 290 -7.02 -0.01 9.00
N SER A 291 -6.01 -0.71 8.46
CA SER A 291 -4.65 -0.70 9.01
C SER A 291 -3.96 0.66 8.95
N GLN A 292 -4.43 1.58 8.08
CA GLN A 292 -3.90 2.95 8.01
C GLN A 292 -4.14 3.75 9.29
N GLY A 293 -5.17 3.40 10.09
CA GLY A 293 -5.48 4.08 11.35
C GLY A 293 -4.66 3.60 12.56
N GLY A 294 -3.92 2.49 12.44
CA GLY A 294 -3.30 1.79 13.58
C GLY A 294 -1.89 2.26 13.98
N ALA A 295 -1.27 3.18 13.25
CA ALA A 295 0.11 3.60 13.54
C ALA A 295 0.27 4.52 14.78
N ALA A 296 -0.82 4.84 15.47
CA ALA A 296 -0.82 5.76 16.62
C ALA A 296 -1.49 5.17 17.89
N GLY A 297 -1.53 3.85 18.01
CA GLY A 297 -2.08 3.11 19.17
C GLY A 297 -1.11 2.95 20.34
N GLY A 298 -0.41 4.02 20.71
CA GLY A 298 0.25 4.09 22.03
C GLY A 298 -0.73 4.69 23.05
N SER A 299 -0.77 4.18 24.29
CA SER A 299 -1.51 4.83 25.38
C SER A 299 -1.22 6.32 25.38
N ARG A 300 -2.24 7.15 25.20
CA ARG A 300 -2.07 8.60 25.10
C ARG A 300 -2.33 9.21 26.46
N ILE A 301 -1.33 9.91 26.97
CA ILE A 301 -1.47 10.78 28.13
C ILE A 301 -1.54 12.19 27.59
N GLY A 302 -2.74 12.78 27.64
CA GLY A 302 -2.97 14.17 27.27
C GLY A 302 -2.90 15.04 28.51
N VAL A 303 -2.09 16.08 28.49
CA VAL A 303 -2.13 17.10 29.53
C VAL A 303 -2.23 18.46 28.88
N GLU A 304 -3.30 19.17 29.21
CA GLU A 304 -3.62 20.50 28.68
C GLU A 304 -3.61 21.49 29.85
N PRO A 305 -2.46 22.11 30.19
CA PRO A 305 -2.30 22.82 31.45
C PRO A 305 -3.03 24.17 31.58
N PHE A 306 -3.97 24.51 30.69
CA PHE A 306 -4.40 25.90 30.52
C PHE A 306 -5.91 26.14 30.37
N GLU A 307 -6.76 25.13 30.54
CA GLU A 307 -8.21 25.32 30.41
C GLU A 307 -8.79 26.31 31.44
N HIS A 308 -8.14 26.47 32.61
CA HIS A 308 -8.57 27.40 33.67
C HIS A 308 -7.52 28.46 34.06
N ALA A 309 -6.31 28.42 33.49
CA ALA A 309 -5.18 29.24 33.96
C ALA A 309 -5.37 30.75 33.71
N LEU A 310 -6.01 31.15 32.61
CA LEU A 310 -6.32 32.56 32.33
C LEU A 310 -7.44 33.09 33.23
N GLU A 311 -8.49 32.30 33.46
CA GLU A 311 -9.60 32.69 34.35
C GLU A 311 -9.14 32.82 35.81
N ASP A 312 -8.33 31.87 36.28
CA ASP A 312 -7.77 31.88 37.63
C ASP A 312 -6.82 33.07 37.83
N ALA A 313 -6.02 33.43 36.81
CA ALA A 313 -5.13 34.59 36.84
C ALA A 313 -5.88 35.92 36.81
N ALA A 314 -6.95 36.03 36.01
CA ALA A 314 -7.80 37.21 35.96
C ALA A 314 -8.52 37.47 37.29
N LYS A 315 -9.05 36.41 37.94
CA LYS A 315 -9.67 36.51 39.27
C LYS A 315 -8.68 36.92 40.37
N ALA A 316 -7.40 36.57 40.23
CA ALA A 316 -6.34 36.90 41.18
C ALA A 316 -5.65 38.26 40.91
N GLY A 317 -6.02 38.96 39.84
CA GLY A 317 -5.41 40.24 39.43
C GLY A 317 -3.93 40.10 39.09
N LEU A 318 -3.58 39.06 38.33
CA LEU A 318 -2.22 38.78 37.85
C LEU A 318 -2.07 39.26 36.40
N ASP A 319 -0.92 39.85 36.06
CA ASP A 319 -0.60 40.32 34.70
C ASP A 319 -0.26 39.15 33.77
N ARG A 320 0.33 38.08 34.32
CA ARG A 320 0.69 36.87 33.58
C ARG A 320 0.43 35.63 34.44
N PRO A 321 -0.26 34.60 33.90
CA PRO A 321 -0.47 33.33 34.60
C PRO A 321 0.83 32.52 34.70
N ILE A 322 0.84 31.52 35.59
CA ILE A 322 1.87 30.49 35.67
C ILE A 322 1.95 29.75 34.33
N GLN A 323 3.16 29.48 33.85
CA GLN A 323 3.38 28.71 32.63
C GLN A 323 4.22 27.47 32.94
N VAL A 324 3.96 26.35 32.25
CA VAL A 324 4.75 25.13 32.37
C VAL A 324 5.73 25.09 31.20
N ASP A 325 7.03 25.14 31.47
CA ASP A 325 8.08 25.19 30.44
C ASP A 325 8.50 23.79 30.00
N ARG A 326 8.75 22.90 30.97
CA ARG A 326 9.18 21.54 30.71
C ARG A 326 8.26 20.57 31.40
N MET A 327 7.63 19.74 30.59
CA MET A 327 6.57 18.85 31.02
C MET A 327 6.90 17.42 30.62
N LEU A 328 7.35 16.62 31.58
CA LEU A 328 7.58 15.20 31.38
C LEU A 328 6.26 14.44 31.64
N PRO A 329 5.73 13.66 30.69
CA PRO A 329 4.45 12.99 30.89
C PRO A 329 4.51 12.02 32.07
N PRO A 330 3.45 11.90 32.89
CA PRO A 330 3.40 10.92 33.97
C PRO A 330 3.49 9.49 33.42
N SER A 331 3.96 8.56 34.25
CA SER A 331 3.94 7.14 33.89
C SER A 331 2.52 6.58 34.03
N TYR A 332 2.12 5.69 33.11
CA TYR A 332 0.87 4.94 33.21
C TYR A 332 1.07 3.74 34.15
N PRO A 333 0.34 3.64 35.28
CA PRO A 333 0.48 2.51 36.20
C PRO A 333 0.17 1.17 35.52
N LYS A 334 1.02 0.15 35.72
CA LYS A 334 0.82 -1.18 35.10
C LYS A 334 -0.51 -1.83 35.51
N SER A 335 -0.91 -1.70 36.77
CA SER A 335 -2.20 -2.17 37.27
C SER A 335 -3.39 -1.51 36.55
N ALA A 336 -3.27 -0.23 36.18
CA ALA A 336 -4.30 0.48 35.45
C ALA A 336 -4.36 0.05 33.97
N ILE A 337 -3.23 -0.33 33.37
CA ILE A 337 -3.19 -0.94 32.02
C ILE A 337 -3.88 -2.30 32.04
N GLU A 338 -3.51 -3.17 32.99
CA GLU A 338 -4.07 -4.53 33.14
C GLU A 338 -5.58 -4.50 33.37
N GLN A 339 -6.07 -3.50 34.11
CA GLN A 339 -7.49 -3.33 34.43
C GLN A 339 -8.23 -2.43 33.44
N ARG A 340 -7.57 -2.03 32.34
CA ARG A 340 -8.10 -1.12 31.30
C ARG A 340 -8.73 0.17 31.85
N GLN A 341 -8.16 0.71 32.93
CA GLN A 341 -8.68 1.90 33.59
C GLN A 341 -8.24 3.16 32.84
N VAL A 342 -9.18 4.06 32.58
CA VAL A 342 -8.96 5.40 32.01
C VAL A 342 -9.51 6.45 32.98
N GLY A 343 -9.04 7.70 32.90
CA GLY A 343 -9.56 8.74 33.79
C GLY A 343 -8.82 10.07 33.72
N VAL A 344 -9.40 11.07 34.36
CA VAL A 344 -8.83 12.42 34.47
C VAL A 344 -8.46 12.71 35.92
N VAL A 345 -7.30 13.31 36.15
CA VAL A 345 -6.85 13.81 37.46
C VAL A 345 -6.66 15.31 37.37
N ASN A 346 -7.41 16.06 38.16
CA ASN A 346 -7.28 17.50 38.29
C ASN A 346 -6.34 17.82 39.46
N LEU A 347 -5.19 18.39 39.17
CA LEU A 347 -4.22 18.82 40.19
C LEU A 347 -4.33 20.33 40.44
N ARG A 348 -4.05 20.73 41.67
CA ARG A 348 -3.70 22.11 42.04
C ARG A 348 -2.22 22.13 42.40
N VAL A 349 -1.44 22.95 41.69
CA VAL A 349 -0.02 23.13 41.93
C VAL A 349 0.23 24.56 42.40
N GLU A 350 0.82 24.72 43.58
CA GLU A 350 1.31 26.00 44.07
C GLU A 350 2.77 26.19 43.64
N VAL A 351 3.06 27.32 43.00
CA VAL A 351 4.37 27.66 42.47
C VAL A 351 4.87 28.92 43.15
N ASP A 352 6.09 28.88 43.67
CA ASP A 352 6.72 30.04 44.31
C ASP A 352 7.15 31.11 43.28
N ALA A 353 7.61 32.27 43.77
CA ALA A 353 8.12 33.35 42.93
C ALA A 353 9.42 33.00 42.16
N LYS A 354 10.00 31.82 42.38
CA LYS A 354 11.18 31.31 41.67
C LYS A 354 10.82 30.25 40.62
N GLY A 355 9.56 29.84 40.53
CA GLY A 355 9.10 28.81 39.58
C GLY A 355 9.18 27.38 40.10
N HIS A 356 9.42 27.17 41.40
CA HIS A 356 9.43 25.84 42.00
C HIS A 356 8.03 25.45 42.51
N PRO A 357 7.58 24.21 42.25
CA PRO A 357 6.34 23.71 42.82
C PRO A 357 6.54 23.46 44.32
N THR A 358 5.82 24.21 45.16
CA THR A 358 5.90 24.10 46.63
C THR A 358 4.88 23.13 47.20
N ASP A 359 3.69 23.07 46.61
CA ASP A 359 2.64 22.14 47.01
C ASP A 359 1.86 21.61 45.79
N VAL A 360 1.47 20.34 45.85
CA VAL A 360 0.74 19.66 44.76
C VAL A 360 -0.36 18.82 45.38
N GLN A 361 -1.61 19.19 45.13
CA GLN A 361 -2.79 18.52 45.67
C GLN A 361 -3.69 18.02 44.54
N VAL A 362 -4.35 16.88 44.75
CA VAL A 362 -5.40 16.38 43.86
C VAL A 362 -6.71 17.05 44.25
N LEU A 363 -7.31 17.81 43.34
CA LEU A 363 -8.64 18.42 43.55
C LEU A 363 -9.75 17.42 43.30
N SER A 364 -9.63 16.62 42.24
CA SER A 364 -10.59 15.58 41.88
C SER A 364 -9.96 14.57 40.94
N ALA A 365 -10.33 13.30 41.04
CA ALA A 365 -9.91 12.25 40.13
C ALA A 365 -11.11 11.40 39.73
N THR A 366 -11.16 10.95 38.46
CA THR A 366 -12.19 10.01 37.99
C THR A 366 -12.09 8.67 38.73
N ASN A 367 -10.87 8.20 38.98
CA ASN A 367 -10.59 6.96 39.74
C ASN A 367 -9.65 7.29 40.91
N PRO A 368 -10.17 7.64 42.09
CA PRO A 368 -9.35 7.99 43.25
C PRO A 368 -8.36 6.88 43.61
N GLY A 369 -7.10 7.25 43.83
CA GLY A 369 -6.03 6.32 44.22
C GLY A 369 -5.37 5.54 43.07
N VAL A 370 -5.88 5.60 41.84
CA VAL A 370 -5.30 4.90 40.69
C VAL A 370 -4.19 5.71 40.02
N PHE A 371 -4.47 6.98 39.71
CA PHE A 371 -3.58 7.85 38.94
C PHE A 371 -2.95 8.98 39.77
N ASP A 372 -3.39 9.13 41.02
CA ASP A 372 -3.10 10.27 41.89
C ASP A 372 -1.59 10.39 42.19
N ALA A 373 -0.96 9.30 42.62
CA ALA A 373 0.45 9.30 43.02
C ALA A 373 1.39 9.58 41.84
N VAL A 374 1.10 8.99 40.66
CA VAL A 374 1.91 9.20 39.44
C VAL A 374 1.69 10.60 38.86
N SER A 375 0.48 11.16 39.00
CA SER A 375 0.14 12.53 38.61
C SER A 375 0.89 13.56 39.48
N ILE A 376 0.88 13.38 40.80
CA ILE A 376 1.59 14.26 41.75
C ILE A 376 3.11 14.21 41.49
N ALA A 377 3.67 13.01 41.33
CA ALA A 377 5.10 12.84 41.09
C ALA A 377 5.55 13.54 39.80
N ALA A 378 4.76 13.43 38.72
CA ALA A 378 5.05 14.11 37.48
C ALA A 378 4.96 15.63 37.63
N ALA A 379 3.89 16.15 38.23
CA ALA A 379 3.72 17.59 38.42
C ALA A 379 4.83 18.22 39.28
N ARG A 380 5.39 17.49 40.26
CA ARG A 380 6.56 17.94 41.03
C ARG A 380 7.86 17.99 40.23
N SER A 381 7.96 17.18 39.17
CA SER A 381 9.14 17.12 38.31
C SER A 381 9.15 18.17 37.19
N TRP A 382 8.04 18.88 36.99
CA TRP A 382 7.91 19.89 35.94
C TRP A 382 8.58 21.20 36.34
N THR A 383 8.95 21.98 35.31
CA THR A 383 9.50 23.32 35.50
C THR A 383 8.44 24.36 35.19
N TYR A 384 8.23 25.29 36.11
CA TYR A 384 7.21 26.33 36.01
C TYR A 384 7.84 27.71 35.90
N ARG A 385 7.20 28.62 35.16
CA ARG A 385 7.43 30.06 35.28
C ARG A 385 6.42 30.63 36.26
N PRO A 386 6.87 31.44 37.24
CA PRO A 386 5.99 32.03 38.23
C PRO A 386 4.98 32.99 37.58
N ALA A 387 3.88 33.25 38.27
CA ALA A 387 2.96 34.30 37.89
C ALA A 387 3.61 35.68 38.04
N MET A 388 3.15 36.66 37.25
CA MET A 388 3.62 38.05 37.35
C MET A 388 2.51 38.97 37.83
N LYS A 389 2.83 39.89 38.74
CA LYS A 389 1.94 40.96 39.20
C LYS A 389 2.72 42.26 39.34
N ASN A 390 2.27 43.32 38.66
CA ASN A 390 2.96 44.60 38.52
C ASN A 390 4.43 44.44 38.10
N GLY A 391 4.70 43.53 37.16
CA GLY A 391 6.06 43.25 36.68
C GLY A 391 7.00 42.53 37.66
N LYS A 392 6.50 42.07 38.82
CA LYS A 392 7.27 41.25 39.78
C LYS A 392 6.76 39.81 39.82
N PRO A 393 7.64 38.81 39.95
CA PRO A 393 7.21 37.42 40.12
C PRO A 393 6.56 37.23 41.49
N VAL A 394 5.40 36.58 41.49
CA VAL A 394 4.62 36.29 42.70
C VAL A 394 4.27 34.81 42.75
N ALA A 395 4.14 34.29 43.96
CA ALA A 395 3.63 32.94 44.17
C ALA A 395 2.15 32.86 43.72
N GLY A 396 1.77 31.71 43.17
CA GLY A 396 0.40 31.49 42.69
C GLY A 396 0.05 30.01 42.62
N ALA A 397 -1.22 29.70 42.39
CA ALA A 397 -1.69 28.35 42.19
C ALA A 397 -2.25 28.17 40.77
N VAL A 398 -1.99 27.02 40.15
CA VAL A 398 -2.52 26.64 38.84
C VAL A 398 -3.23 25.29 38.91
N ARG A 399 -4.31 25.15 38.14
CA ARG A 399 -5.06 23.90 37.99
C ARG A 399 -4.65 23.19 36.71
N ILE A 400 -4.29 21.91 36.81
CA ILE A 400 -3.78 21.13 35.67
C ILE A 400 -4.60 19.82 35.55
N PRO A 401 -5.42 19.66 34.49
CA PRO A 401 -6.08 18.41 34.18
C PRO A 401 -5.14 17.44 33.44
N ILE A 402 -4.91 16.27 34.00
CA ILE A 402 -4.14 15.17 33.37
C ILE A 402 -5.12 14.10 32.92
N THR A 403 -5.15 13.80 31.61
CA THR A 403 -6.05 12.80 31.02
C THR A 403 -5.27 11.53 30.66
N TYR A 404 -5.71 10.40 31.23
CA TYR A 404 -5.23 9.05 30.92
C TYR A 404 -6.23 8.37 29.99
N ALA A 405 -5.84 8.16 28.73
CA ALA A 405 -6.66 7.50 27.72
C ALA A 405 -5.99 6.23 27.19
N MET A 406 -6.81 5.23 26.90
CA MET A 406 -6.42 4.03 26.16
C MET A 406 -7.24 3.95 24.87
N ASP A 407 -6.59 3.57 23.79
CA ASP A 407 -7.26 3.40 22.49
C ASP A 407 -7.97 2.04 22.49
N ASN A 408 -9.29 2.04 22.29
CA ASN A 408 -10.13 0.84 22.33
C ASN A 408 -10.08 0.08 20.99
N THR A 409 -8.90 -0.39 20.59
CA THR A 409 -8.75 -1.26 19.40
C THR A 409 -8.16 -2.62 19.74
N GLU A 410 -8.59 -3.21 20.84
CA GLU A 410 -8.44 -4.64 21.12
C GLU A 410 -9.76 -5.18 21.68
N ASP A 411 -10.73 -5.42 20.80
CA ASP A 411 -11.78 -6.43 21.02
C ASP A 411 -12.40 -6.83 19.67
N THR A 412 -11.73 -7.73 18.97
CA THR A 412 -12.36 -8.76 18.14
C THR A 412 -11.35 -9.89 17.95
N GLN A 413 -11.20 -10.71 18.99
CA GLN A 413 -10.68 -12.08 18.85
C GLN A 413 -11.85 -13.05 18.73
#